data_AF-W4V6Z3-F1
#
_entry.id   AF-W4V6Z3-F1
#
_cell.length_a   1.000
_cell.length_b   1.000
_cell.length_c   1.000
_cell.angle_alpha   90.00
_cell.angle_beta   90.00
_cell.angle_gamma   90.00
#
_symmetry.space_group_name_H-M   'P 1'
#
loop_
_entity.id
_entity.type
_entity.pdbx_description
1 polymer ?
#
loop_
_entity_poly.entity_id
_entity_poly.type
_entity_poly.pdbx_seq_one_letter_code
_entity_poly.pdbx_strand_id
1 'polypeptide(L)'
;MVPHVKNVILASADQVAIDAVAAKLMGFDPLKDCKYIRLAHDAGLGCGDVRQIEIVGDLDALDEKWNFAGPFKKMTFASKCQHLIYWGPLKKPVEWSLKTILAPWSYMASVIYHDMYWYPKNYGRVEEILNSDWGRLFANWEQLELSPDDLSVPGWNDVGDKPLRLDKETRKMIRKAFRVLGTAIKEAPEFHAKKAKNIR
;
A
#
# COMPACT_ATOMS: atom_id res chain seq x y z
N MET A 1 8.79 -1.61 4.19
CA MET A 1 7.53 -2.10 4.77
C MET A 1 7.79 -3.47 5.36
N VAL A 2 7.14 -3.82 6.47
CA VAL A 2 7.08 -5.18 7.02
C VAL A 2 5.60 -5.55 7.03
N PRO A 3 5.15 -6.51 6.22
CA PRO A 3 3.75 -6.91 6.21
C PRO A 3 3.44 -7.82 7.40
N HIS A 4 2.22 -7.74 7.88
CA HIS A 4 1.69 -8.58 8.94
C HIS A 4 0.38 -9.19 8.47
N VAL A 5 0.26 -10.52 8.53
CA VAL A 5 -0.97 -11.22 8.19
C VAL A 5 -1.89 -11.20 9.40
N LYS A 6 -3.12 -10.69 9.21
CA LYS A 6 -4.15 -10.59 10.25
C LYS A 6 -5.46 -11.28 9.87
N ASN A 7 -5.74 -11.40 8.57
CA ASN A 7 -6.93 -12.07 8.05
C ASN A 7 -8.25 -11.50 8.61
N VAL A 8 -8.27 -10.19 8.88
CA VAL A 8 -9.46 -9.45 9.31
C VAL A 8 -9.92 -8.54 8.18
N ILE A 9 -11.20 -8.63 7.83
CA ILE A 9 -11.88 -7.69 6.94
C ILE A 9 -12.86 -6.88 7.78
N LEU A 10 -12.82 -5.56 7.62
CA LEU A 10 -13.78 -4.67 8.26
C LEU A 10 -14.75 -4.14 7.21
N ALA A 11 -16.03 -4.14 7.56
CA ALA A 11 -17.10 -3.52 6.79
C ALA A 11 -17.95 -2.68 7.74
N SER A 12 -18.39 -1.51 7.27
CA SER A 12 -19.18 -0.57 8.07
C SER A 12 -20.06 0.28 7.16
N ALA A 13 -21.25 0.63 7.65
CA ALA A 13 -22.07 1.67 7.05
C ALA A 13 -21.62 3.10 7.43
N ASP A 14 -20.80 3.23 8.47
CA ASP A 14 -20.23 4.48 8.96
C ASP A 14 -18.72 4.54 8.65
N GLN A 15 -18.33 5.54 7.85
CA GLN A 15 -16.97 5.78 7.39
C GLN A 15 -15.98 6.16 8.52
N VAL A 16 -16.45 6.79 9.59
CA VAL A 16 -15.60 7.15 10.74
C VAL A 16 -15.46 5.95 11.66
N ALA A 17 -16.53 5.17 11.82
CA ALA A 17 -16.54 3.98 12.66
C ALA A 17 -15.53 2.94 12.20
N ILE A 18 -15.44 2.67 10.89
CA ILE A 18 -14.49 1.69 10.35
C ILE A 18 -13.03 2.10 10.62
N ASP A 19 -12.71 3.38 10.44
CA ASP A 19 -11.37 3.91 10.72
C ASP A 19 -11.06 3.86 12.21
N ALA A 20 -12.05 4.12 13.08
CA ALA A 20 -11.88 4.05 14.53
C ALA A 20 -11.63 2.63 15.02
N VAL A 21 -12.37 1.64 14.50
CA VAL A 21 -12.15 0.23 14.80
C VAL A 21 -10.79 -0.23 14.28
N ALA A 22 -10.42 0.14 13.05
CA ALA A 22 -9.10 -0.16 12.49
C ALA A 22 -7.96 0.43 13.34
N ALA A 23 -8.09 1.68 13.78
CA ALA A 23 -7.12 2.32 14.66
C ALA A 23 -6.97 1.57 16.00
N LYS A 24 -8.08 1.15 16.62
CA LYS A 24 -8.07 0.34 17.84
C LYS A 24 -7.34 -0.99 17.65
N LEU A 25 -7.63 -1.73 16.58
CA LEU A 25 -6.99 -3.02 16.28
C LEU A 25 -5.47 -2.85 16.08
N MET A 26 -5.08 -1.79 15.39
CA MET A 26 -3.67 -1.44 15.22
C MET A 26 -2.95 -1.04 16.53
N GLY A 27 -3.70 -0.80 17.61
CA GLY A 27 -3.19 -0.43 18.94
C GLY A 27 -3.11 1.08 19.20
N PHE A 28 -3.85 1.89 18.43
CA PHE A 28 -3.95 3.34 18.61
C PHE A 28 -5.26 3.72 19.31
N ASP A 29 -5.25 4.83 20.05
CA ASP A 29 -6.46 5.47 20.54
C ASP A 29 -7.06 6.33 19.41
N PRO A 30 -8.25 6.00 18.88
CA PRO A 30 -8.80 6.67 17.69
C PRO A 30 -9.01 8.17 17.88
N LEU A 31 -9.40 8.61 19.09
CA LEU A 31 -9.69 10.02 19.35
C LEU A 31 -8.45 10.80 19.81
N LYS A 32 -7.49 10.13 20.44
CA LYS A 32 -6.25 10.79 20.90
C LYS A 32 -5.15 10.79 19.85
N ASP A 33 -4.88 9.63 19.23
CA ASP A 33 -3.74 9.44 18.34
C ASP A 33 -4.07 9.79 16.88
N CYS A 34 -5.32 9.60 16.46
CA CYS A 34 -5.76 9.82 15.08
C CYS A 34 -6.58 11.11 14.94
N LYS A 35 -5.89 12.24 14.77
CA LYS A 35 -6.52 13.57 14.67
C LYS A 35 -7.68 13.64 13.64
N TYR A 36 -7.56 12.98 12.50
CA TYR A 36 -8.58 13.03 11.45
C TYR A 36 -9.88 12.30 11.85
N ILE A 37 -9.77 11.18 12.58
CA ILE A 37 -10.93 10.46 13.15
C ILE A 37 -11.64 11.36 14.16
N ARG A 38 -10.89 11.97 15.10
CA ARG A 38 -11.47 12.91 16.06
C ARG A 38 -12.19 14.06 15.37
N LEU A 39 -11.57 14.71 14.38
CA LEU A 39 -12.18 15.83 13.68
C LEU A 39 -13.47 15.43 12.96
N ALA A 40 -13.52 14.25 12.34
CA ALA A 40 -14.73 13.76 11.67
C ALA A 40 -15.84 13.43 12.68
N HIS A 41 -15.48 12.84 13.82
CA HIS A 41 -16.40 12.57 14.93
C HIS A 41 -16.99 13.86 15.51
N ASP A 42 -16.14 14.83 15.85
CA ASP A 42 -16.55 16.12 16.41
C ASP A 42 -17.43 16.92 15.43
N ALA A 43 -17.24 16.70 14.12
CA ALA A 43 -18.05 17.29 13.06
C ALA A 43 -19.36 16.54 12.78
N GLY A 44 -19.64 15.42 13.46
CA GLY A 44 -20.84 14.62 13.27
C GLY A 44 -20.90 13.85 11.95
N LEU A 45 -19.75 13.61 11.29
CA LEU A 45 -19.67 12.85 10.02
C LEU A 45 -19.70 11.33 10.21
N GLY A 46 -19.70 10.88 11.46
CA GLY A 46 -19.73 9.48 11.89
C GLY A 46 -19.24 9.33 13.33
N CYS A 47 -19.18 8.09 13.83
CA CYS A 47 -18.77 7.79 15.21
C CYS A 47 -17.30 7.38 15.31
N GLY A 48 -16.48 8.15 16.05
CA GLY A 48 -15.09 7.83 16.33
C GLY A 48 -14.86 7.18 17.71
N ASP A 49 -15.87 7.19 18.58
CA ASP A 49 -15.80 6.56 19.90
C ASP A 49 -16.19 5.09 19.79
N VAL A 50 -15.21 4.18 19.87
CA VAL A 50 -15.44 2.73 19.70
C VAL A 50 -16.40 2.15 20.74
N ARG A 51 -16.59 2.82 21.88
CA ARG A 51 -17.57 2.37 22.90
C ARG A 51 -19.02 2.60 22.48
N GLN A 52 -19.24 3.44 21.46
CA GLN A 52 -20.55 3.78 20.91
C GLN A 52 -20.80 3.11 19.56
N ILE A 53 -19.86 2.29 19.07
CA ILE A 53 -19.98 1.57 17.81
C ILE A 53 -20.52 0.17 18.12
N GLU A 54 -21.63 -0.19 17.49
CA GLU A 54 -22.10 -1.57 17.46
C GLU A 54 -21.20 -2.38 16.53
N ILE A 55 -20.65 -3.48 17.04
CA ILE A 55 -19.80 -4.38 16.25
C ILE A 55 -20.51 -5.72 16.18
N VAL A 56 -20.57 -6.27 14.97
CA VAL A 56 -21.24 -7.53 14.65
C VAL A 56 -20.26 -8.46 13.93
N GLY A 57 -20.50 -9.77 14.00
CA GLY A 57 -19.59 -10.78 13.44
C GLY A 57 -18.55 -11.24 14.46
N ASP A 58 -17.28 -11.19 14.07
CA ASP A 58 -16.14 -11.73 14.84
C ASP A 58 -15.72 -10.76 15.96
N LEU A 59 -16.42 -10.83 17.10
CA LEU A 59 -16.17 -9.94 18.25
C LEU A 59 -14.81 -10.17 18.90
N ASP A 60 -14.29 -11.40 18.83
CA ASP A 60 -13.00 -11.81 19.36
C ASP A 60 -11.82 -11.13 18.64
N ALA A 61 -11.99 -10.79 17.36
CA ALA A 61 -10.98 -10.02 16.62
C ALA A 61 -10.66 -8.67 17.28
N LEU A 62 -11.61 -8.08 18.04
CA LEU A 62 -11.42 -6.80 18.74
C LEU A 62 -10.56 -6.87 19.99
N ASP A 63 -10.37 -8.06 20.55
CA ASP A 63 -9.49 -8.29 21.68
C ASP A 63 -8.02 -8.32 21.24
N GLU A 64 -7.77 -8.45 19.94
CA GLU A 64 -6.43 -8.31 19.40
C GLU A 64 -5.94 -6.86 19.48
N LYS A 65 -4.76 -6.70 20.06
CA LYS A 65 -3.97 -5.47 19.96
C LYS A 65 -2.72 -5.77 19.16
N TRP A 66 -2.70 -5.32 17.91
CA TRP A 66 -1.56 -5.58 17.02
C TRP A 66 -0.32 -4.78 17.41
N ASN A 67 -0.49 -3.71 18.20
CA ASN A 67 0.58 -2.90 18.77
C ASN A 67 1.57 -2.39 17.71
N PHE A 68 1.04 -1.90 16.59
CA PHE A 68 1.88 -1.38 15.53
C PHE A 68 2.64 -0.14 16.00
N ALA A 69 3.91 -0.07 15.61
CA ALA A 69 4.70 1.13 15.85
C ALA A 69 4.15 2.26 14.98
N GLY A 70 3.72 3.36 15.61
CA GLY A 70 3.22 4.54 14.92
C GLY A 70 4.19 5.06 13.85
N PRO A 71 3.66 5.75 12.82
CA PRO A 71 4.40 6.07 11.59
C PRO A 71 5.67 6.90 11.83
N PHE A 72 5.73 7.66 12.92
CA PHE A 72 6.85 8.54 13.25
C PHE A 72 7.98 7.85 14.03
N LYS A 73 7.77 6.64 14.59
CA LYS A 73 8.77 5.96 15.43
C LYS A 73 9.87 5.27 14.62
N LYS A 74 9.52 4.69 13.45
CA LYS A 74 10.45 3.90 12.61
C LYS A 74 10.36 4.31 11.14
N MET A 75 10.57 5.60 10.86
CA MET A 75 10.52 6.11 9.48
C MET A 75 11.67 5.55 8.63
N THR A 76 11.31 4.93 7.50
CA THR A 76 12.27 4.54 6.46
C THR A 76 12.86 5.78 5.78
N PHE A 77 13.95 5.61 5.03
CA PHE A 77 14.51 6.70 4.22
C PHE A 77 13.45 7.35 3.30
N ALA A 78 12.69 6.53 2.57
CA ALA A 78 11.60 7.01 1.73
C ALA A 78 10.53 7.79 2.53
N SER A 79 10.13 7.29 3.70
CA SER A 79 9.16 7.97 4.55
C SER A 79 9.67 9.33 5.06
N LYS A 80 10.96 9.42 5.43
CA LYS A 80 11.60 10.69 5.82
C LYS A 80 11.60 11.69 4.66
N CYS A 81 12.01 11.24 3.47
CA CYS A 81 11.99 12.08 2.27
C CYS A 81 10.56 12.53 1.90
N GLN A 82 9.57 11.64 1.93
CA GLN A 82 8.17 11.98 1.70
C GLN A 82 7.68 13.04 2.68
N HIS A 83 8.02 12.92 3.97
CA HIS A 83 7.64 13.93 4.96
C HIS A 83 8.26 15.30 4.65
N LEU A 84 9.53 15.33 4.23
CA LEU A 84 10.19 16.57 3.79
C LEU A 84 9.55 17.18 2.53
N ILE A 85 9.04 16.35 1.62
CA ILE A 85 8.38 16.78 0.38
C ILE A 85 6.95 17.25 0.64
N TYR A 86 6.13 16.54 1.42
CA TYR A 86 4.73 16.91 1.61
C TYR A 86 4.53 18.00 2.67
N TRP A 87 5.34 17.97 3.73
CA TRP A 87 5.16 18.80 4.93
C TRP A 87 6.39 19.66 5.27
N GLY A 88 7.48 19.53 4.52
CA GLY A 88 8.75 20.18 4.80
C GLY A 88 9.22 21.17 3.72
N PRO A 89 10.49 21.60 3.79
CA PRO A 89 11.02 22.65 2.92
C PRO A 89 11.18 22.21 1.45
N LEU A 90 11.13 20.90 1.17
CA LEU A 90 11.25 20.37 -0.19
C LEU A 90 9.93 20.42 -0.98
N LYS A 91 8.82 20.81 -0.34
CA LYS A 91 7.51 20.90 -1.00
C LYS A 91 7.53 21.79 -2.24
N LYS A 92 7.90 23.06 -2.09
CA LYS A 92 7.87 24.03 -3.20
C LYS A 92 8.88 23.69 -4.32
N PRO A 93 10.14 23.31 -4.02
CA PRO A 93 11.07 22.88 -5.05
C PRO A 93 10.62 21.66 -5.85
N VAL A 94 10.06 20.64 -5.18
CA VAL A 94 9.59 19.42 -5.85
C VAL A 94 8.30 19.67 -6.63
N GLU A 95 7.36 20.44 -6.07
CA GLU A 95 6.16 20.84 -6.80
C GLU A 95 6.51 21.63 -8.07
N TRP A 96 7.52 22.50 -7.99
CA TRP A 96 8.04 23.20 -9.16
C TRP A 96 8.67 22.24 -10.17
N SER A 97 9.50 21.29 -9.75
CA SER A 97 10.14 20.35 -10.68
C SER A 97 9.11 19.46 -11.39
N LEU A 98 8.05 19.05 -10.71
CA LEU A 98 6.93 18.29 -11.26
C LEU A 98 6.10 19.06 -12.30
N LYS A 99 6.15 20.40 -12.32
CA LYS A 99 5.49 21.26 -13.31
C LYS A 99 6.38 21.62 -14.50
N THR A 100 7.59 21.06 -14.58
CA THR A 100 8.58 21.36 -15.63
C THR A 100 8.97 20.09 -16.38
N ILE A 101 9.87 20.22 -17.38
CA ILE A 101 10.50 19.08 -18.08
C ILE A 101 11.28 18.14 -17.14
N LEU A 102 11.39 18.48 -15.85
CA LEU A 102 11.99 17.64 -14.83
C LEU A 102 11.01 16.63 -14.21
N ALA A 103 9.71 16.68 -14.53
CA ALA A 103 8.71 15.73 -14.06
C ALA A 103 9.10 14.24 -14.27
N PRO A 104 9.74 13.82 -15.39
CA PRO A 104 10.10 12.42 -15.62
C PRO A 104 11.16 11.90 -14.65
N TRP A 105 11.97 12.80 -14.05
CA TRP A 105 12.95 12.42 -13.05
C TRP A 105 12.29 11.86 -11.78
N SER A 106 11.09 12.32 -11.43
CA SER A 106 10.35 11.81 -10.26
C SER A 106 9.93 10.35 -10.45
N TYR A 107 9.46 10.01 -11.66
CA TYR A 107 9.10 8.66 -12.04
C TYR A 107 10.33 7.74 -12.07
N MET A 108 11.42 8.19 -12.69
CA MET A 108 12.66 7.43 -12.72
C MET A 108 13.25 7.23 -11.32
N ALA A 109 13.23 8.24 -10.46
CA ALA A 109 13.65 8.11 -9.07
C ALA A 109 12.81 7.08 -8.31
N SER A 110 11.49 7.06 -8.54
CA SER A 110 10.59 6.04 -7.96
C SER A 110 10.99 4.64 -8.40
N VAL A 111 11.20 4.40 -9.70
CA VAL A 111 11.55 3.08 -10.24
C VAL A 111 12.93 2.63 -9.75
N ILE A 112 13.92 3.51 -9.76
CA ILE A 112 15.25 3.20 -9.24
C ILE A 112 15.15 2.84 -7.74
N TYR A 113 14.41 3.61 -6.96
CA TYR A 113 14.28 3.33 -5.53
C TYR A 113 13.51 2.05 -5.24
N HIS A 114 12.31 1.88 -5.81
CA HIS A 114 11.43 0.76 -5.51
C HIS A 114 11.90 -0.54 -6.17
N ASP A 115 12.18 -0.51 -7.47
CA ASP A 115 12.42 -1.72 -8.27
C ASP A 115 13.89 -2.14 -8.27
N MET A 116 14.82 -1.18 -8.32
CA MET A 116 16.26 -1.49 -8.42
C MET A 116 16.96 -1.57 -7.07
N TYR A 117 16.51 -0.82 -6.06
CA TYR A 117 17.14 -0.79 -4.75
C TYR A 117 16.34 -1.54 -3.69
N TRP A 118 15.09 -1.13 -3.44
CA TRP A 118 14.32 -1.63 -2.32
C TRP A 118 13.97 -3.10 -2.51
N TYR A 119 13.43 -3.48 -3.68
CA TYR A 119 13.02 -4.85 -3.94
C TYR A 119 14.19 -5.85 -3.85
N PRO A 120 15.33 -5.64 -4.53
CA PRO A 120 16.46 -6.57 -4.42
C PRO A 120 17.07 -6.61 -3.01
N LYS A 121 17.16 -5.47 -2.34
CA LYS A 121 17.71 -5.39 -0.98
C LYS A 121 16.82 -6.09 0.07
N ASN A 122 15.51 -6.13 -0.15
CA ASN A 122 14.55 -6.72 0.79
C ASN A 122 13.98 -8.04 0.27
N TYR A 123 14.67 -8.70 -0.67
CA TYR A 123 14.18 -9.92 -1.31
C TYR A 123 13.82 -11.04 -0.32
N GLY A 124 14.59 -11.21 0.76
CA GLY A 124 14.25 -12.20 1.81
C GLY A 124 12.87 -11.95 2.44
N ARG A 125 12.47 -10.69 2.62
CA ARG A 125 11.11 -10.37 3.09
C ARG A 125 10.05 -10.66 2.05
N VAL A 126 10.37 -10.48 0.77
CA VAL A 126 9.47 -10.85 -0.32
C VAL A 126 9.26 -12.35 -0.30
N GLU A 127 10.32 -13.14 -0.15
CA GLU A 127 10.25 -14.59 -0.04
C GLU A 127 9.41 -15.05 1.18
N GLU A 128 9.55 -14.41 2.34
CA GLU A 128 8.69 -14.66 3.50
C GLU A 128 7.20 -14.44 3.18
N ILE A 129 6.86 -13.36 2.45
CA ILE A 129 5.48 -13.09 2.01
C ILE A 129 4.99 -14.16 1.05
N LEU A 130 5.81 -14.56 0.09
CA LEU A 130 5.44 -15.58 -0.91
C LEU A 130 5.25 -16.97 -0.28
N ASN A 131 5.86 -17.22 0.87
CA ASN A 131 5.67 -18.43 1.66
C ASN A 131 4.50 -18.34 2.66
N SER A 132 3.91 -17.16 2.86
CA SER A 132 2.72 -17.00 3.70
C SER A 132 1.49 -17.64 3.07
N ASP A 133 0.42 -17.81 3.85
CA ASP A 133 -0.85 -18.36 3.35
C ASP A 133 -1.39 -17.58 2.16
N TRP A 134 -1.27 -16.25 2.18
CA TRP A 134 -1.62 -15.42 1.02
C TRP A 134 -0.76 -15.70 -0.20
N GLY A 135 0.55 -15.87 -0.02
CA GLY A 135 1.47 -16.19 -1.11
C GLY A 135 1.15 -17.55 -1.76
N ARG A 136 0.77 -18.53 -0.94
CA ARG A 136 0.36 -19.88 -1.38
C ARG A 136 -1.03 -19.89 -2.01
N LEU A 137 -1.99 -19.15 -1.43
CA LEU A 137 -3.34 -18.99 -1.98
C LEU A 137 -3.28 -18.44 -3.41
N PHE A 138 -2.53 -17.35 -3.64
CA PHE A 138 -2.40 -16.78 -4.98
C PHE A 138 -1.61 -17.67 -5.95
N ALA A 139 -0.66 -18.47 -5.44
CA ALA A 139 0.04 -19.45 -6.27
C ALA A 139 -0.88 -20.56 -6.77
N ASN A 140 -1.89 -20.92 -5.99
CA ASN A 140 -2.84 -21.99 -6.27
C ASN A 140 -4.25 -21.46 -6.65
N TRP A 141 -4.36 -20.18 -7.04
CA TRP A 141 -5.65 -19.50 -7.22
C TRP A 141 -6.58 -20.22 -8.19
N GLU A 142 -6.08 -20.70 -9.33
CA GLU A 142 -6.89 -21.40 -10.34
C GLU A 142 -7.58 -22.66 -9.81
N GLN A 143 -7.08 -23.25 -8.73
CA GLN A 143 -7.63 -24.47 -8.10
C GLN A 143 -8.48 -24.15 -6.88
N LEU A 144 -8.18 -23.04 -6.21
CA LEU A 144 -8.78 -22.62 -4.95
C LEU A 144 -9.83 -21.53 -5.11
N GLU A 145 -10.05 -21.03 -6.32
CA GLU A 145 -11.05 -20.00 -6.60
C GLU A 145 -12.43 -20.46 -6.10
N LEU A 146 -13.03 -19.62 -5.27
CA LEU A 146 -14.38 -19.82 -4.77
C LEU A 146 -15.37 -19.16 -5.73
N SER A 147 -16.56 -19.74 -5.86
CA SER A 147 -17.62 -19.13 -6.65
C SER A 147 -17.97 -17.76 -6.07
N PRO A 148 -17.94 -16.67 -6.86
CA PRO A 148 -18.25 -15.33 -6.37
C PRO A 148 -19.70 -15.19 -5.89
N ASP A 149 -20.59 -16.10 -6.32
CA ASP A 149 -22.01 -16.09 -5.98
C ASP A 149 -22.33 -16.95 -4.73
N ASP A 150 -21.37 -17.72 -4.22
CA ASP A 150 -21.59 -18.59 -3.05
C ASP A 150 -21.11 -17.92 -1.76
N LEU A 151 -22.05 -17.26 -1.08
CA LEU A 151 -21.80 -16.60 0.21
C LEU A 151 -21.80 -17.56 1.41
N SER A 152 -22.05 -18.86 1.21
CA SER A 152 -22.07 -19.84 2.29
C SER A 152 -20.70 -20.41 2.63
N VAL A 153 -19.72 -20.21 1.75
CA VAL A 153 -18.37 -20.73 1.93
C VAL A 153 -17.63 -19.91 3.00
N PRO A 154 -17.14 -20.53 4.09
CA PRO A 154 -16.45 -19.81 5.18
C PRO A 154 -15.04 -19.32 4.81
N GLY A 155 -14.57 -19.61 3.59
CA GLY A 155 -13.22 -19.32 3.10
C GLY A 155 -12.35 -20.58 2.96
N TRP A 156 -11.03 -20.41 3.07
CA TRP A 156 -10.04 -21.47 2.88
C TRP A 156 -9.51 -22.00 4.22
N ASN A 157 -9.64 -23.30 4.45
CA ASN A 157 -8.99 -23.99 5.57
C ASN A 157 -7.55 -24.42 5.24
N ASP A 158 -7.26 -24.63 3.96
CA ASP A 158 -5.95 -25.00 3.43
C ASP A 158 -5.76 -24.29 2.08
N VAL A 159 -4.59 -23.71 1.90
CA VAL A 159 -4.19 -22.95 0.70
C VAL A 159 -3.06 -23.65 -0.08
N GLY A 160 -2.75 -24.88 0.32
CA GLY A 160 -1.69 -25.72 -0.23
C GLY A 160 -0.29 -25.32 0.23
N ASP A 161 0.67 -26.20 -0.02
CA ASP A 161 2.06 -26.03 0.41
C ASP A 161 2.97 -25.34 -0.61
N LYS A 162 2.49 -25.08 -1.83
CA LYS A 162 3.32 -24.56 -2.91
C LYS A 162 3.38 -23.03 -2.87
N PRO A 163 4.49 -22.41 -2.46
CA PRO A 163 4.65 -20.97 -2.53
C PRO A 163 4.91 -20.53 -3.97
N LEU A 164 4.51 -19.30 -4.28
CA LEU A 164 4.87 -18.68 -5.54
C LEU A 164 6.39 -18.47 -5.58
N ARG A 165 7.07 -19.10 -6.53
CA ARG A 165 8.50 -18.86 -6.76
C ARG A 165 8.69 -17.82 -7.83
N LEU A 166 9.47 -16.79 -7.52
CA LEU A 166 9.94 -15.81 -8.50
C LEU A 166 10.94 -16.50 -9.43
N ASP A 167 10.48 -16.91 -10.59
CA ASP A 167 11.22 -17.74 -11.54
C ASP A 167 12.02 -16.90 -12.56
N LYS A 168 12.58 -17.56 -13.58
CA LYS A 168 13.27 -16.89 -14.69
C LYS A 168 12.32 -15.99 -15.51
N GLU A 169 11.03 -16.32 -15.61
CA GLU A 169 10.04 -15.46 -16.28
C GLU A 169 9.82 -14.15 -15.52
N THR A 170 9.92 -14.15 -14.18
CA THR A 170 9.88 -12.89 -13.39
C THR A 170 11.01 -11.94 -13.79
N ARG A 171 12.23 -12.45 -14.00
CA ARG A 171 13.37 -11.62 -14.48
C ARG A 171 13.13 -11.06 -15.89
N LYS A 172 12.40 -11.79 -16.74
CA LYS A 172 12.01 -11.35 -18.09
C LYS A 172 10.91 -10.28 -18.02
N MET A 173 9.96 -10.40 -17.09
CA MET A 173 8.96 -9.36 -16.81
C MET A 173 9.58 -8.08 -16.28
N ILE A 174 10.58 -8.17 -15.39
CA ILE A 174 11.34 -6.99 -14.93
C ILE A 174 12.02 -6.29 -16.12
N ARG A 175 12.67 -7.03 -17.03
CA ARG A 175 13.25 -6.43 -18.26
C ARG A 175 12.19 -5.79 -19.15
N LYS A 176 11.00 -6.39 -19.25
CA LYS A 176 9.87 -5.82 -20.00
C LYS A 176 9.41 -4.51 -19.35
N ALA A 177 9.33 -4.45 -18.02
CA ALA A 177 9.01 -3.24 -17.28
C ALA A 177 10.04 -2.12 -17.52
N PHE A 178 11.35 -2.42 -17.49
CA PHE A 178 12.38 -1.45 -17.88
C PHE A 178 12.26 -0.96 -19.33
N ARG A 179 11.83 -1.81 -20.25
CA ARG A 179 11.58 -1.41 -21.64
C ARG A 179 10.39 -0.46 -21.75
N VAL A 180 9.30 -0.77 -21.06
CA VAL A 180 8.09 0.06 -21.01
C VAL A 180 8.38 1.40 -20.34
N LEU A 181 9.15 1.39 -19.25
CA LEU A 181 9.68 2.58 -18.58
C LEU A 181 10.42 3.50 -19.56
N GLY A 182 11.36 2.93 -20.32
CA GLY A 182 12.12 3.67 -21.33
C GLY A 182 11.24 4.23 -22.43
N THR A 183 10.23 3.48 -22.88
CA THR A 183 9.24 3.98 -23.86
C THR A 183 8.41 5.12 -23.29
N ALA A 184 7.90 4.99 -22.06
CA ALA A 184 7.09 6.02 -21.40
C ALA A 184 7.87 7.32 -21.17
N ILE A 185 9.16 7.24 -20.81
CA ILE A 185 10.04 8.41 -20.70
C ILE A 185 10.28 9.04 -22.07
N LYS A 186 10.51 8.22 -23.11
CA LYS A 186 10.76 8.69 -24.48
C LYS A 186 9.53 9.35 -25.11
N GLU A 187 8.34 8.83 -24.81
CA GLU A 187 7.06 9.31 -25.32
C GLU A 187 6.42 10.37 -24.42
N ALA A 188 7.05 10.71 -23.28
CA ALA A 188 6.53 11.75 -22.41
C ALA A 188 6.41 13.08 -23.17
N PRO A 189 5.25 13.76 -23.10
CA PRO A 189 4.93 14.93 -23.92
C PRO A 189 5.93 16.08 -23.75
N GLU A 190 6.61 16.12 -22.62
CA GLU A 190 7.64 17.10 -22.25
C GLU A 190 8.90 17.00 -23.13
N PHE A 191 9.27 15.81 -23.61
CA PHE A 191 10.37 15.63 -24.56
C PHE A 191 9.92 15.82 -26.02
N HIS A 192 8.65 15.59 -26.32
CA HIS A 192 8.05 15.86 -27.63
C HIS A 192 7.86 17.36 -27.91
N ALA A 193 7.57 18.17 -26.90
CA ALA A 193 7.43 19.63 -27.02
C ALA A 193 8.71 20.32 -27.55
N LYS A 194 9.89 19.72 -27.33
CA LYS A 194 11.16 20.22 -27.89
C LYS A 194 11.32 19.92 -29.39
N LYS A 195 10.69 18.85 -29.89
CA LYS A 195 10.81 18.43 -31.29
C LYS A 195 9.95 19.29 -32.23
N ALA A 196 8.81 19.79 -31.74
CA ALA A 196 7.95 20.72 -32.48
C ALA A 196 8.52 22.15 -32.60
N LYS A 197 9.50 22.51 -31.76
CA LYS A 197 10.11 23.86 -31.76
C LYS A 197 11.33 24.00 -32.68
N ASN A 198 11.89 22.90 -33.18
CA ASN A 198 13.03 22.88 -34.10
C ASN A 198 12.63 22.70 -35.59
N ILE A 199 11.34 22.83 -35.91
CA ILE A 199 10.80 22.76 -37.30
C ILE A 199 10.05 24.06 -37.62
N ARG A 200 10.63 25.21 -37.30
CA ARG A 200 10.23 26.53 -37.81
C ARG A 200 11.47 27.30 -38.22
#